data_AF-F2EC70-F1
#
_entry.id   AF-F2EC70-F1
#
_cell.length_a   1.000
_cell.length_b   1.000
_cell.length_c   1.000
_cell.angle_alpha   90.00
_cell.angle_beta   90.00
_cell.angle_gamma   90.00
#
_symmetry.space_group_name_H-M   'P 1'
#
loop_
_entity.id
_entity.type
_entity.pdbx_description
1 polymer ?
#
loop_
_entity_poly.entity_id
_entity_poly.type
_entity_poly.pdbx_seq_one_letter_code
_entity_poly.pdbx_strand_id
1 'polypeptide(L)'
;VTMYILVVKFIASFLQMLTHRLFPEASYSIWVDSKYQFRRDPIGVLEALLWRRNSTFAISEHGARTNIYDEGKAIVQKNKATPEEVKVQLTQYRQDRMPDGKRLHGLKALAEASIIVRELTPLTNHFMCAWFNEVVRFTSRDQLSFPYVLWRLNMPGIYMFPVCTRRDLVNSLGHTRKVKPLTQTNSDSFAA
;
A
#
# COMPACT_ATOMS: atom_id res chain seq x y z
N VAL A 1 21.75 9.92 3.84
CA VAL A 1 21.05 8.62 4.07
C VAL A 1 19.67 8.55 3.39
N THR A 2 19.04 9.66 3.00
CA THR A 2 17.72 9.70 2.35
C THR A 2 17.67 9.04 0.96
N MET A 3 18.76 9.08 0.19
CA MET A 3 18.80 8.55 -1.19
C MET A 3 18.64 7.02 -1.26
N TYR A 4 19.35 6.27 -0.40
CA TYR A 4 19.25 4.80 -0.38
C TYR A 4 17.86 4.31 0.04
N ILE A 5 17.22 4.98 1.01
CA ILE A 5 15.87 4.64 1.46
C ILE A 5 14.84 4.90 0.35
N LEU A 6 15.01 5.97 -0.43
CA LEU A 6 14.16 6.25 -1.59
C LEU A 6 14.32 5.17 -2.66
N VAL A 7 15.55 4.76 -2.97
CA VAL A 7 15.86 3.68 -3.94
C VAL A 7 15.22 2.35 -3.50
N VAL A 8 15.37 1.96 -2.23
CA VAL A 8 14.77 0.71 -1.72
C VAL A 8 13.24 0.74 -1.80
N LYS A 9 12.60 1.86 -1.46
CA LYS A 9 11.14 2.02 -1.58
C LYS A 9 10.67 1.98 -3.04
N PHE A 10 11.42 2.60 -3.94
CA PHE A 10 11.10 2.60 -5.36
C PHE A 10 11.22 1.18 -5.94
N ILE A 11 12.30 0.46 -5.64
CA ILE A 11 12.50 -0.94 -6.03
C ILE A 11 11.37 -1.82 -5.48
N ALA A 12 11.00 -1.65 -4.21
CA ALA A 12 9.90 -2.40 -3.62
C ALA A 12 8.57 -2.13 -4.35
N SER A 13 8.25 -0.86 -4.63
CA SER A 13 7.04 -0.47 -5.37
C SER A 13 7.04 -1.05 -6.79
N PHE A 14 8.19 -1.03 -7.46
CA PHE A 14 8.39 -1.58 -8.79
C PHE A 14 8.17 -3.10 -8.80
N LEU A 15 8.80 -3.83 -7.88
CA LEU A 15 8.63 -5.29 -7.74
C LEU A 15 7.18 -5.68 -7.41
N GLN A 16 6.53 -4.93 -6.51
CA GLN A 16 5.14 -5.15 -6.09
C GLN A 16 4.15 -4.91 -7.23
N MET A 17 4.29 -3.80 -7.94
CA MET A 17 3.28 -3.31 -8.87
C MET A 17 3.48 -3.81 -10.30
N LEU A 18 4.73 -4.06 -10.72
CA LEU A 18 5.07 -4.45 -12.08
C LEU A 18 5.59 -5.89 -12.19
N THR A 19 5.24 -6.78 -11.26
CA THR A 19 5.64 -8.20 -11.30
C THR A 19 5.35 -8.86 -12.66
N HIS A 20 4.23 -8.51 -13.31
CA HIS A 20 3.84 -9.05 -14.62
C HIS A 20 4.81 -8.67 -15.76
N ARG A 21 5.61 -7.62 -15.59
CA ARG A 21 6.66 -7.24 -16.55
C ARG A 21 7.98 -7.95 -16.28
N LEU A 22 8.21 -8.36 -15.03
CA LEU A 22 9.44 -9.00 -14.59
C LEU A 22 9.39 -10.51 -14.76
N PHE A 23 8.20 -11.09 -14.60
CA PHE A 23 7.96 -12.53 -14.68
C PHE A 23 6.76 -12.77 -15.61
N PRO A 24 6.94 -12.68 -16.94
CA PRO A 24 5.84 -12.80 -17.91
C PRO A 24 5.18 -14.18 -17.88
N GLU A 25 5.92 -15.23 -17.49
CA GLU A 25 5.41 -16.60 -17.37
C GLU A 25 4.63 -16.86 -16.07
N ALA A 26 4.59 -15.90 -15.14
CA ALA A 26 3.90 -16.09 -13.87
C ALA A 26 2.39 -15.83 -14.01
N SER A 27 1.56 -16.79 -13.59
CA SER A 27 0.10 -16.63 -13.57
C SER A 27 -0.41 -16.03 -12.25
N TYR A 28 0.34 -16.19 -11.15
CA TYR A 28 -0.02 -15.69 -9.83
C TYR A 28 1.15 -15.00 -9.13
N SER A 29 0.86 -14.06 -8.22
CA SER A 29 1.86 -13.43 -7.37
C SER A 29 1.34 -13.20 -5.96
N ILE A 30 2.21 -13.42 -4.98
CA ILE A 30 1.99 -13.08 -3.57
C ILE A 30 3.07 -12.08 -3.18
N TRP A 31 2.65 -10.86 -2.89
CA TRP A 31 3.49 -9.82 -2.31
C TRP A 31 3.34 -9.80 -0.80
N VAL A 32 4.46 -9.72 -0.08
CA VAL A 32 4.50 -9.60 1.38
C VAL A 32 5.49 -8.49 1.75
N ASP A 33 5.04 -7.53 2.54
CA ASP A 33 5.88 -6.44 3.06
C ASP A 33 7.03 -7.01 3.90
N SER A 34 8.22 -6.41 3.81
CA SER A 34 9.43 -6.87 4.49
C SER A 34 9.35 -6.86 6.02
N LYS A 35 8.36 -6.16 6.61
CA LYS A 35 8.06 -6.21 8.04
C LYS A 35 7.36 -7.50 8.47
N TYR A 36 7.05 -8.40 7.53
CA TYR A 36 6.30 -9.62 7.75
C TYR A 36 7.03 -10.87 7.27
N GLN A 37 6.91 -11.95 8.05
CA GLN A 37 7.32 -13.29 7.65
C GLN A 37 6.10 -14.10 7.21
N PHE A 38 6.08 -14.54 5.95
CA PHE A 38 5.04 -15.41 5.41
C PHE A 38 5.15 -16.84 5.98
N ARG A 39 4.04 -17.42 6.44
CA ARG A 39 4.03 -18.71 7.16
C ARG A 39 2.99 -19.73 6.67
N ARG A 40 2.36 -19.48 5.54
CA ARG A 40 1.33 -20.36 4.98
C ARG A 40 1.80 -20.98 3.69
N ASP A 41 1.21 -22.11 3.34
CA ASP A 41 1.38 -22.70 2.03
C ASP A 41 0.85 -21.74 0.95
N PRO A 42 1.67 -21.31 -0.03
CA PRO A 42 1.24 -20.39 -1.08
C PRO A 42 0.01 -20.87 -1.84
N ILE A 43 -0.11 -22.17 -2.12
CA ILE A 43 -1.24 -22.73 -2.88
C ILE A 43 -2.52 -22.64 -2.05
N GLY A 44 -2.48 -23.00 -0.77
CA GLY A 44 -3.62 -22.84 0.13
C GLY A 44 -4.07 -21.38 0.30
N VAL A 45 -3.13 -20.42 0.20
CA VAL A 45 -3.47 -18.99 0.21
C VAL A 45 -4.17 -18.56 -1.08
N LEU A 46 -3.71 -19.01 -2.25
CA LEU A 46 -4.39 -18.77 -3.53
C LEU A 46 -5.80 -19.37 -3.52
N GLU A 47 -5.94 -20.61 -3.03
CA GLU A 47 -7.22 -21.28 -2.92
C GLU A 47 -8.20 -20.50 -2.03
N ALA A 48 -7.75 -20.08 -0.84
CA ALA A 48 -8.60 -19.43 0.15
C ALA A 48 -8.98 -17.98 -0.23
N LEU A 49 -8.06 -17.24 -0.86
CA LEU A 49 -8.25 -15.80 -1.13
C LEU A 49 -8.67 -15.50 -2.57
N LEU A 50 -8.43 -16.39 -3.53
CA LEU A 50 -8.79 -16.20 -4.93
C LEU A 50 -9.83 -17.23 -5.37
N TRP A 51 -9.45 -18.51 -5.47
CA TRP A 51 -10.26 -19.52 -6.17
C TRP A 51 -11.61 -19.79 -5.50
N ARG A 52 -11.66 -20.03 -4.18
CA ARG A 52 -12.92 -20.26 -3.46
C ARG A 52 -13.83 -19.02 -3.39
N ARG A 53 -13.25 -17.84 -3.60
CA ARG A 53 -13.96 -16.55 -3.57
C ARG A 53 -14.34 -16.05 -4.96
N ASN A 54 -13.90 -16.74 -6.01
CA ASN A 54 -14.01 -16.28 -7.40
C ASN A 54 -13.49 -14.83 -7.58
N SER A 55 -12.36 -14.53 -6.93
CA SER A 55 -11.69 -13.22 -7.01
C SER A 55 -10.33 -13.36 -7.67
N THR A 56 -9.90 -12.32 -8.39
CA THR A 56 -8.62 -12.27 -9.10
C THR A 56 -7.59 -11.42 -8.37
N PHE A 57 -8.03 -10.62 -7.40
CA PHE A 57 -7.19 -9.73 -6.61
C PHE A 57 -7.62 -9.74 -5.14
N ALA A 58 -6.69 -9.94 -4.22
CA ALA A 58 -6.93 -9.91 -2.79
C ALA A 58 -5.92 -9.03 -2.06
N ILE A 59 -6.40 -8.19 -1.16
CA ILE A 59 -5.58 -7.25 -0.39
C ILE A 59 -6.10 -7.11 1.04
N SER A 60 -5.21 -6.88 2.01
CA SER A 60 -5.64 -6.69 3.40
C SER A 60 -6.35 -5.35 3.61
N GLU A 61 -7.41 -5.37 4.41
CA GLU A 61 -8.08 -4.16 4.87
C GLU A 61 -7.20 -3.31 5.80
N HIS A 62 -7.38 -1.99 5.72
CA HIS A 62 -6.79 -1.09 6.69
C HIS A 62 -7.53 -1.17 8.04
N GLY A 63 -6.81 -1.41 9.14
CA GLY A 63 -7.41 -1.71 10.44
C GLY A 63 -7.85 -0.52 11.30
N ALA A 64 -7.42 0.70 10.99
CA ALA A 64 -7.57 1.84 11.91
C ALA A 64 -8.53 2.93 11.41
N ARG A 65 -8.25 3.49 10.24
CA ARG A 65 -9.04 4.57 9.62
C ARG A 65 -9.89 4.01 8.49
N THR A 66 -10.89 4.79 8.09
CA THR A 66 -11.90 4.36 7.11
C THR A 66 -12.06 5.29 5.91
N ASN A 67 -11.57 6.54 5.99
CA ASN A 67 -11.60 7.48 4.87
C ASN A 67 -10.19 8.03 4.57
N ILE A 68 -10.01 8.50 3.34
CA ILE A 68 -8.72 8.96 2.81
C ILE A 68 -8.21 10.26 3.44
N TYR A 69 -9.11 11.17 3.86
CA TYR A 69 -8.70 12.49 4.39
C TYR A 69 -8.19 12.43 5.83
N ASP A 70 -8.84 11.63 6.67
CA ASP A 70 -8.34 11.36 8.02
C ASP A 70 -7.05 10.54 7.97
N GLU A 71 -6.90 9.68 6.97
CA GLU A 71 -5.62 9.03 6.70
C GLU A 71 -4.54 10.03 6.30
N GLY A 72 -4.85 10.97 5.41
CA GLY A 72 -3.93 12.06 5.06
C GLY A 72 -3.43 12.84 6.27
N LYS A 73 -4.34 13.23 7.18
CA LYS A 73 -3.97 13.89 8.45
C LYS A 73 -3.03 13.01 9.29
N ALA A 74 -3.33 11.72 9.40
CA ALA A 74 -2.52 10.77 10.17
C ALA A 74 -1.14 10.53 9.55
N ILE A 75 -1.03 10.51 8.21
CA ILE A 75 0.24 10.40 7.48
C ILE A 75 1.13 11.60 7.80
N VAL A 76 0.58 12.81 7.78
CA VAL A 76 1.28 14.05 8.11
C VAL A 76 1.70 14.04 9.58
N GLN A 77 0.78 13.75 10.50
CA GLN A 77 1.06 13.72 11.94
C GLN A 77 2.14 12.71 12.33
N LYS A 78 2.26 11.60 11.58
CA LYS A 78 3.29 10.57 11.77
C LYS A 78 4.60 10.86 11.02
N ASN A 79 4.75 12.04 10.41
CA ASN A 79 5.90 12.44 9.60
C ASN A 79 6.23 11.40 8.50
N LYS A 80 5.20 10.85 7.86
CA LYS A 80 5.35 9.82 6.81
C LYS A 80 5.41 10.40 5.40
N ALA A 81 4.90 11.61 5.20
CA ALA A 81 5.02 12.43 3.99
C ALA A 81 4.91 13.89 4.40
N THR A 82 5.35 14.84 3.56
CA THR A 82 5.23 16.25 3.91
C THR A 82 3.77 16.71 3.82
N PRO A 83 3.35 17.73 4.60
CA PRO A 83 2.02 18.31 4.48
C PRO A 83 1.71 18.75 3.04
N GLU A 84 2.69 19.30 2.32
CA GLU A 84 2.55 19.82 0.97
C GLU A 84 2.27 18.70 -0.02
N GLU A 85 3.04 17.60 0.02
CA GLU A 85 2.85 16.45 -0.85
C GLU A 85 1.45 15.83 -0.68
N VAL A 86 1.03 15.65 0.58
CA VAL A 86 -0.30 15.10 0.89
C VAL A 86 -1.41 16.06 0.45
N LYS A 87 -1.22 17.36 0.67
CA LYS A 87 -2.20 18.39 0.26
C LYS A 87 -2.39 18.42 -1.25
N VAL A 88 -1.31 18.37 -2.04
CA VAL A 88 -1.39 18.34 -3.52
C VAL A 88 -2.19 17.12 -3.98
N GLN A 89 -1.87 15.93 -3.45
CA GLN A 89 -2.54 14.69 -3.83
C GLN A 89 -4.04 14.71 -3.47
N LEU A 90 -4.40 15.07 -2.24
CA LEU A 90 -5.81 15.10 -1.81
C LEU A 90 -6.61 16.20 -2.50
N THR A 91 -5.98 17.33 -2.84
CA THR A 91 -6.64 18.41 -3.58
C THR A 91 -7.02 17.95 -4.99
N GLN A 92 -6.12 17.23 -5.67
CA GLN A 92 -6.43 16.64 -6.98
C GLN A 92 -7.59 15.65 -6.88
N TYR A 93 -7.57 14.73 -5.91
CA TYR A 93 -8.64 13.74 -5.76
C TYR A 93 -10.01 14.36 -5.46
N ARG A 94 -10.01 15.47 -4.71
CA ARG A 94 -11.23 16.27 -4.49
C ARG A 94 -11.71 16.96 -5.77
N GLN A 95 -10.81 17.50 -6.58
CA GLN A 95 -11.16 18.10 -7.88
C GLN A 95 -11.76 17.08 -8.84
N ASP A 96 -11.25 15.84 -8.78
CA ASP A 96 -11.78 14.72 -9.56
C ASP A 96 -13.14 14.22 -9.04
N ARG A 97 -13.66 14.79 -7.94
CA ARG A 97 -14.92 14.41 -7.29
C ARG A 97 -14.91 12.99 -6.72
N MET A 98 -13.75 12.53 -6.24
CA MET A 98 -13.67 11.28 -5.50
C MET A 98 -14.56 11.35 -4.24
N PRO A 99 -15.41 10.35 -3.97
CA PRO A 99 -16.23 10.33 -2.77
C PRO A 99 -15.42 10.25 -1.48
N ASP A 100 -15.83 11.03 -0.48
CA ASP A 100 -15.23 11.05 0.86
C ASP A 100 -15.71 9.89 1.76
N GLY A 101 -16.42 8.92 1.16
CA GLY A 101 -17.07 7.81 1.85
C GLY A 101 -16.11 6.76 2.40
N LYS A 102 -16.59 6.00 3.41
CA LYS A 102 -15.86 4.87 3.99
C LYS A 102 -15.83 3.63 3.09
N ARG A 103 -16.71 3.61 2.08
CA ARG A 103 -16.81 2.53 1.11
C ARG A 103 -16.77 3.06 -0.31
N LEU A 104 -16.12 2.30 -1.18
CA LEU A 104 -16.03 2.54 -2.61
C LEU A 104 -16.48 1.26 -3.29
N HIS A 105 -17.51 1.33 -4.13
CA HIS A 105 -18.05 0.17 -4.86
C HIS A 105 -18.39 -1.03 -3.95
N GLY A 106 -18.96 -0.73 -2.76
CA GLY A 106 -19.28 -1.76 -1.78
C GLY A 106 -18.08 -2.34 -1.01
N LEU A 107 -16.85 -1.96 -1.34
CA LEU A 107 -15.63 -2.35 -0.63
C LEU A 107 -15.19 -1.27 0.36
N LYS A 108 -14.32 -1.60 1.32
CA LYS A 108 -13.75 -0.61 2.24
C LYS A 108 -12.83 0.34 1.45
N ALA A 109 -12.89 1.64 1.73
CA ALA A 109 -12.09 2.60 0.98
C ALA A 109 -10.59 2.37 1.19
N LEU A 110 -10.15 2.13 2.43
CA LEU A 110 -8.75 1.98 2.77
C LEU A 110 -8.31 0.50 2.83
N ALA A 111 -7.22 0.20 2.11
CA ALA A 111 -6.47 -1.04 2.21
C ALA A 111 -5.12 -0.81 2.91
N GLU A 112 -4.52 -1.87 3.42
CA GLU A 112 -3.12 -1.92 3.80
C GLU A 112 -2.42 -2.85 2.79
N ALA A 113 -1.50 -2.35 1.97
CA ALA A 113 -0.84 -3.14 0.92
C ALA A 113 0.26 -4.07 1.44
N SER A 114 0.11 -4.54 2.68
CA SER A 114 1.10 -5.39 3.35
C SER A 114 1.13 -6.83 2.85
N ILE A 115 0.01 -7.32 2.36
CA ILE A 115 -0.11 -8.58 1.64
C ILE A 115 -1.02 -8.33 0.45
N ILE A 116 -0.54 -8.68 -0.74
CA ILE A 116 -1.34 -8.68 -1.97
C ILE A 116 -1.23 -10.07 -2.58
N VAL A 117 -2.36 -10.68 -2.88
CA VAL A 117 -2.44 -11.96 -3.59
C VAL A 117 -3.23 -11.71 -4.86
N ARG A 118 -2.67 -12.02 -6.02
CA ARG A 118 -3.34 -11.73 -7.30
C ARG A 118 -3.02 -12.75 -8.37
N GLU A 119 -3.98 -12.93 -9.25
CA GLU A 119 -3.81 -13.51 -10.58
C GLU A 119 -3.32 -12.43 -11.55
N LEU A 120 -2.41 -12.78 -12.46
CA LEU A 120 -1.80 -11.86 -13.44
C LEU A 120 -2.62 -11.80 -14.74
N THR A 121 -3.82 -11.25 -14.64
CA THR A 121 -4.70 -11.00 -15.80
C THR A 121 -4.44 -9.62 -16.40
N PRO A 122 -4.81 -9.35 -17.66
CA PRO A 122 -4.73 -8.00 -18.23
C PRO A 122 -5.43 -6.92 -17.38
N LEU A 123 -6.56 -7.28 -16.76
CA LEU A 123 -7.34 -6.39 -15.92
C LEU A 123 -6.62 -6.05 -14.61
N THR A 124 -6.12 -7.06 -13.88
CA THR A 124 -5.36 -6.84 -12.64
C THR A 124 -4.02 -6.15 -12.91
N ASN A 125 -3.38 -6.43 -14.05
CA ASN A 125 -2.15 -5.76 -14.48
C ASN A 125 -2.40 -4.28 -14.80
N HIS A 126 -3.50 -3.95 -15.46
CA HIS A 126 -3.91 -2.56 -15.71
C HIS A 126 -4.15 -1.81 -14.39
N PHE A 127 -4.88 -2.41 -13.45
CA PHE A 127 -5.12 -1.85 -12.13
C PHE A 127 -3.81 -1.53 -11.39
N MET A 128 -2.85 -2.46 -11.40
CA MET A 128 -1.57 -2.28 -10.73
C MET A 128 -0.68 -1.25 -11.42
N CYS A 129 -0.73 -1.13 -12.75
CA CYS A 129 -0.05 -0.07 -13.48
C CYS A 129 -0.63 1.31 -13.14
N ALA A 130 -1.96 1.45 -13.12
CA ALA A 130 -2.62 2.70 -12.75
C ALA A 130 -2.27 3.11 -11.31
N TRP A 131 -2.23 2.14 -10.40
CA TRP A 131 -1.81 2.36 -9.03
C TRP A 131 -0.34 2.77 -8.90
N PHE A 132 0.55 2.16 -9.68
CA PHE A 132 1.95 2.56 -9.75
C PHE A 132 2.13 4.00 -10.24
N ASN A 133 1.37 4.41 -11.26
CA ASN A 133 1.42 5.78 -11.77
C ASN A 133 1.07 6.80 -10.68
N GLU A 134 0.08 6.52 -9.84
CA GLU A 134 -0.28 7.39 -8.72
C GLU A 134 0.80 7.45 -7.63
N VAL A 135 1.44 6.31 -7.33
CA VAL A 135 2.56 6.23 -6.38
C VAL A 135 3.78 7.02 -6.86
N VAL A 136 4.06 6.99 -8.17
CA VAL A 136 5.17 7.73 -8.77
C VAL A 136 4.84 9.22 -8.91
N ARG A 137 3.59 9.56 -9.22
CA ARG A 137 3.14 10.94 -9.42
C ARG A 137 3.05 11.72 -8.11
N PHE A 138 2.64 11.08 -7.03
CA PHE A 138 2.39 11.72 -5.74
C PHE A 138 3.21 11.07 -4.62
N THR A 139 2.58 10.74 -3.49
CA THR A 139 3.26 10.10 -2.38
C THR A 139 3.33 8.59 -2.58
N SER A 140 4.38 7.98 -2.04
CA SER A 140 4.51 6.51 -1.92
C SER A 140 3.54 5.87 -0.93
N ARG A 141 2.51 6.60 -0.48
CA ARG A 141 1.52 6.12 0.50
C ARG A 141 0.38 5.44 -0.24
N ASP A 142 0.51 4.12 -0.32
CA ASP A 142 -0.48 3.15 -0.80
C ASP A 142 -1.90 3.43 -0.28
N GLN A 143 -2.03 3.86 0.97
CA GLN A 143 -3.30 4.22 1.61
C GLN A 143 -4.01 5.43 0.97
N LEU A 144 -3.31 6.28 0.21
CA LEU A 144 -3.91 7.40 -0.52
C LEU A 144 -4.15 7.05 -1.99
N SER A 145 -3.21 6.39 -2.64
CA SER A 145 -3.31 6.06 -4.07
C SER A 145 -4.23 4.88 -4.37
N PHE A 146 -4.28 3.85 -3.51
CA PHE A 146 -5.14 2.68 -3.71
C PHE A 146 -6.63 3.04 -3.77
N PRO A 147 -7.18 3.78 -2.78
CA PRO A 147 -8.60 4.11 -2.79
C PRO A 147 -9.01 4.89 -4.04
N TYR A 148 -8.13 5.79 -4.51
CA TYR A 148 -8.37 6.57 -5.73
C TYR A 148 -8.46 5.68 -6.97
N VAL A 149 -7.50 4.76 -7.17
CA VAL A 149 -7.52 3.84 -8.31
C VAL A 149 -8.66 2.83 -8.23
N LEU A 150 -8.98 2.34 -7.02
CA LEU A 150 -10.15 1.52 -6.75
C LEU A 150 -11.43 2.23 -7.19
N TRP A 151 -11.60 3.49 -6.81
CA TRP A 151 -12.75 4.29 -7.21
C TRP A 151 -12.80 4.52 -8.72
N ARG A 152 -11.69 4.93 -9.33
CA ARG A 152 -11.59 5.27 -10.76
C ARG A 152 -11.86 4.08 -11.69
N LEU A 153 -11.29 2.91 -11.39
CA LEU A 153 -11.34 1.75 -12.29
C LEU A 153 -12.48 0.79 -11.97
N ASN A 154 -13.01 0.79 -10.74
CA ASN A 154 -14.07 -0.12 -10.30
C ASN A 154 -13.84 -1.59 -10.76
N MET A 155 -12.62 -2.07 -10.57
CA MET A 155 -12.23 -3.40 -11.06
C MET A 155 -13.02 -4.49 -10.32
N PRO A 156 -13.74 -5.38 -11.02
CA PRO A 156 -14.41 -6.52 -10.40
C PRO A 156 -13.40 -7.54 -9.85
N GLY A 157 -13.85 -8.42 -8.96
CA GLY A 157 -13.02 -9.51 -8.44
C GLY A 157 -11.96 -9.07 -7.41
N ILE A 158 -12.11 -7.89 -6.80
CA ILE A 158 -11.32 -7.47 -5.64
C ILE A 158 -11.94 -8.04 -4.36
N TYR A 159 -11.14 -8.77 -3.60
CA TYR A 159 -11.46 -9.24 -2.27
C TYR A 159 -10.61 -8.51 -1.21
N MET A 160 -11.25 -7.76 -0.32
CA MET A 160 -10.57 -7.13 0.81
C MET A 160 -10.73 -7.99 2.05
N PHE A 161 -9.65 -8.65 2.48
CA PHE A 161 -9.71 -9.56 3.63
C PHE A 161 -9.39 -8.85 4.95
N PRO A 162 -10.02 -9.27 6.06
CA PRO A 162 -9.89 -8.58 7.33
C PRO A 162 -8.49 -8.73 7.95
N VAL A 163 -8.21 -7.86 8.93
CA VAL A 163 -6.93 -7.82 9.65
C VAL A 163 -6.61 -9.14 10.37
N CYS A 164 -7.62 -9.88 10.84
CA CYS A 164 -7.42 -11.20 11.44
C CYS A 164 -6.83 -12.19 10.43
N THR A 165 -7.42 -12.30 9.23
CA THR A 165 -6.88 -13.14 8.15
C THR A 165 -5.45 -12.76 7.82
N ARG A 166 -5.13 -11.46 7.75
CA ARG A 166 -3.74 -11.03 7.57
C ARG A 166 -2.82 -11.56 8.67
N ARG A 167 -3.21 -11.44 9.94
CA ARG A 167 -2.42 -11.94 11.09
C ARG A 167 -2.22 -13.46 11.05
N ASP A 168 -3.16 -14.19 10.46
CA ASP A 168 -3.05 -15.65 10.29
C ASP A 168 -2.07 -16.03 9.17
N LEU A 169 -1.86 -15.16 8.18
CA LEU A 169 -0.95 -15.37 7.04
C LEU A 169 0.51 -15.07 7.38
N VAL A 170 0.75 -14.06 8.23
CA VAL A 170 2.11 -13.54 8.49
C VAL A 170 2.38 -13.24 9.95
N ASN A 171 3.65 -13.34 10.33
CA ASN A 171 4.14 -12.85 11.62
C ASN A 171 4.87 -11.53 11.48
N SER A 172 4.64 -10.60 12.41
CA SER A 172 5.34 -9.32 12.43
C SER A 172 6.78 -9.53 12.85
N LEU A 173 7.71 -9.20 11.96
CA LEU A 173 9.11 -9.02 12.29
C LEU A 173 9.27 -7.58 12.78
N GLY A 174 9.18 -7.38 14.10
CA GLY A 174 9.43 -6.06 14.69
C GLY A 174 10.90 -5.67 14.56
N HIS A 175 11.20 -4.38 14.39
CA HIS A 175 12.53 -3.88 14.73
C HIS A 175 12.73 -4.05 16.25
N THR A 176 13.71 -4.85 16.67
CA THR A 176 13.99 -5.15 18.08
C THR A 176 14.36 -3.89 18.90
N ARG A 177 14.66 -2.76 18.23
CA ARG A 177 14.92 -1.46 18.85
C ARG A 177 14.22 -0.35 18.07
N LYS A 178 13.43 0.48 18.79
CA LYS A 178 13.08 1.82 18.31
C LYS A 178 14.37 2.66 18.36
N VAL A 179 14.90 3.04 17.20
CA VAL A 179 16.07 3.92 17.14
C VAL A 179 15.70 5.25 17.79
N LYS A 180 16.48 5.69 18.80
CA LYS A 180 16.30 7.01 19.42
C LYS A 180 16.40 8.10 18.34
N PRO A 181 15.60 9.16 18.39
CA PRO A 181 15.79 10.31 17.52
C PRO A 181 17.23 10.80 17.63
N LEU A 182 17.87 11.12 16.50
CA LEU A 182 19.15 11.80 16.52
C LEU A 182 18.92 13.17 17.16
N THR A 183 19.42 13.37 18.37
CA THR A 183 19.50 14.69 18.99
C THR A 183 20.33 15.58 18.08
N GLN A 184 19.74 16.66 17.57
CA GLN A 184 20.52 17.74 16.97
C GLN A 184 21.42 18.31 18.06
N THR A 185 22.72 18.09 17.95
CA THR A 185 23.69 18.88 18.71
C THR A 185 23.66 20.28 18.13
N ASN A 186 23.05 21.22 18.87
CA ASN A 186 23.21 22.64 18.59
C ASN A 186 24.71 22.96 18.57
N SER A 187 25.20 23.39 17.40
CA SER A 187 26.52 23.97 17.26
C SER A 187 26.48 25.42 17.74
N ASP A 188 26.33 25.62 19.05
CA ASP A 188 26.53 26.90 19.72
C ASP A 188 27.70 26.75 20.70
N SER A 189 28.94 26.85 20.20
CA SER A 189 30.11 27.25 21.01
C SER A 189 31.38 27.26 20.15
N PHE A 190 31.57 28.29 19.32
CA PHE A 190 32.90 28.82 18.99
C PHE A 190 32.76 30.31 18.68
N ALA A 191 32.57 31.08 19.74
CA ALA A 191 32.86 32.52 19.76
C ALA A 191 33.46 32.82 21.14
N ALA A 192 34.79 32.76 21.22
CA ALA A 192 35.63 33.36 22.23
C ALA A 192 36.99 33.63 21.60
#